data_AF-A0AAU6HXT4-F1
#
_entry.id   AF-A0AAU6HXT4-F1
#
_cell.length_a   1.000
_cell.length_b   1.000
_cell.length_c   1.000
_cell.angle_alpha   90.00
_cell.angle_beta   90.00
_cell.angle_gamma   90.00
#
_symmetry.space_group_name_H-M   'P 1'
#
loop_
_entity.id
_entity.type
_entity.pdbx_description
1 polymer ?
#
loop_
_entity_poly.entity_id
_entity_poly.type
_entity_poly.pdbx_seq_one_letter_code
_entity_poly.pdbx_strand_id
1 'polypeptide(L)'
;MTSIPQTARTAWLLRVSATSAPQDPESFEQQRQLLRSVAGFDPATRIWTAFIGEVDVRALEVLQQLYDSASRFGTEVRLEAVAAPPSWQGPVFHDENDLAALVVARADQGRPLGQLHTA
;
A
#
# COMPACT_ATOMS: atom_id res chain seq x y z
N MET A 1 -12.40 1.13 -42.22
CA MET A 1 -12.10 1.90 -40.99
C MET A 1 -11.31 0.99 -40.09
N THR A 2 -10.01 1.23 -39.97
CA THR A 2 -9.08 0.39 -39.21
C THR A 2 -9.17 0.81 -37.76
N SER A 3 -9.82 0.00 -36.91
CA SER A 3 -9.81 0.21 -35.46
C SER A 3 -8.37 0.07 -34.97
N ILE A 4 -7.81 1.16 -34.46
CA ILE A 4 -6.52 1.13 -33.77
C ILE A 4 -6.69 0.18 -32.59
N PRO A 5 -5.82 -0.83 -32.39
CA PRO A 5 -5.87 -1.65 -31.20
C PRO A 5 -5.65 -0.72 -30.01
N GLN A 6 -6.72 -0.48 -29.26
CA GLN A 6 -6.68 0.27 -28.01
C GLN A 6 -5.77 -0.54 -27.10
N THR A 7 -4.52 -0.10 -27.00
CA THR A 7 -3.49 -0.73 -26.18
C THR A 7 -4.11 -0.89 -24.80
N ALA A 8 -4.27 -2.12 -24.34
CA ALA A 8 -4.84 -2.40 -23.03
C ALA A 8 -3.99 -1.64 -22.02
N ARG A 9 -4.50 -0.51 -21.52
CA ARG A 9 -3.83 0.27 -20.48
C ARG A 9 -3.67 -0.69 -19.30
N THR A 10 -2.44 -1.03 -18.97
CA THR A 10 -2.16 -1.88 -17.82
C THR A 10 -2.72 -1.17 -16.60
N ALA A 11 -3.69 -1.80 -15.95
CA ALA A 11 -4.28 -1.32 -14.71
C ALA A 11 -3.38 -1.74 -13.56
N TRP A 12 -3.09 -0.82 -12.65
CA TRP A 12 -2.18 -1.03 -11.55
C TRP A 12 -2.84 -0.82 -10.20
N LEU A 13 -2.30 -1.49 -9.19
CA LEU A 13 -2.63 -1.34 -7.78
C LEU A 13 -1.34 -1.10 -7.00
N LEU A 14 -1.46 -0.37 -5.90
CA LEU A 14 -0.43 -0.29 -4.88
C LEU A 14 -0.70 -1.39 -3.84
N ARG A 15 0.18 -2.37 -3.78
CA ARG A 15 0.23 -3.38 -2.72
C ARG A 15 0.99 -2.81 -1.54
N VAL A 16 0.33 -2.75 -0.40
CA VAL A 16 0.95 -2.40 0.88
C VAL A 16 1.01 -3.67 1.72
N SER A 17 2.21 -4.07 2.11
CA SER A 17 2.42 -5.24 2.95
C SER A 17 3.11 -4.88 4.25
N ALA A 18 2.69 -5.51 5.35
CA ALA A 18 3.33 -5.37 6.65
C ALA A 18 3.59 -6.74 7.28
N THR A 19 4.77 -6.95 7.87
CA THR A 19 5.04 -8.20 8.59
C THR A 19 4.22 -8.28 9.87
N SER A 20 3.86 -9.50 10.29
CA SER A 20 3.22 -9.69 11.58
C SER A 20 4.17 -9.31 12.73
N ALA A 21 3.62 -8.89 13.86
CA ALA A 21 4.37 -8.71 15.10
C ALA A 21 5.15 -10.00 15.45
N PRO A 22 6.26 -9.89 16.22
CA PRO A 22 7.03 -11.03 16.71
C PRO A 22 6.16 -12.07 17.42
N GLN A 23 6.71 -13.27 17.68
CA GLN A 23 5.98 -14.46 18.16
C GLN A 23 5.22 -14.32 19.50
N ASP A 24 5.16 -13.14 20.09
CA ASP A 24 4.31 -12.85 21.23
C ASP A 24 2.82 -12.87 20.82
N PRO A 25 2.01 -13.79 21.37
CA PRO A 25 0.60 -13.93 21.00
C PRO A 25 -0.24 -12.69 21.30
N GLU A 26 0.10 -11.94 22.35
CA GLU A 26 -0.64 -10.74 22.73
C GLU A 26 -0.40 -9.60 21.73
N SER A 27 0.86 -9.36 21.38
CA SER A 27 1.24 -8.38 20.35
C SER A 27 0.62 -8.71 18.99
N PHE A 28 0.58 -9.98 18.60
CA PHE A 28 -0.09 -10.41 17.38
C PHE A 28 -1.60 -10.13 17.41
N GLU A 29 -2.28 -10.43 18.52
CA GLU A 29 -3.72 -10.18 18.63
C GLU A 29 -4.05 -8.68 18.60
N GLN A 30 -3.24 -7.85 19.26
CA GLN A 30 -3.38 -6.39 19.18
C GLN A 30 -3.18 -5.89 17.75
N GLN A 31 -2.16 -6.39 17.04
CA GLN A 31 -1.92 -6.05 15.64
C GLN A 31 -3.10 -6.48 14.75
N ARG A 32 -3.63 -7.68 14.97
CA ARG A 32 -4.79 -8.21 14.26
C ARG A 32 -6.03 -7.36 14.47
N GLN A 33 -6.29 -6.91 15.69
CA GLN A 33 -7.44 -6.05 15.98
C GLN A 33 -7.36 -4.70 15.26
N LEU A 34 -6.15 -4.15 15.12
CA LEU A 34 -5.90 -2.91 14.39
C LEU A 34 -6.05 -3.08 12.88
N LEU A 35 -5.49 -4.15 12.31
CA LEU A 35 -5.37 -4.30 10.86
C LEU A 35 -6.52 -5.04 10.18
N ARG A 36 -7.33 -5.82 10.92
CA ARG A 36 -8.40 -6.65 10.32
C ARG A 36 -9.43 -5.89 9.48
N SER A 37 -9.61 -4.58 9.71
CA SER A 37 -10.54 -3.74 8.96
C SER A 37 -9.95 -3.21 7.65
N VAL A 38 -8.62 -3.20 7.51
CA VAL A 38 -7.91 -2.53 6.41
C VAL A 38 -7.01 -3.46 5.60
N ALA A 39 -6.60 -4.59 6.16
CA ALA A 39 -5.69 -5.54 5.51
C ALA A 39 -6.14 -6.99 5.72
N GLY A 40 -5.92 -7.80 4.69
CA GLY A 40 -6.04 -9.26 4.79
C GLY A 40 -4.76 -9.86 5.38
N PHE A 41 -4.90 -10.89 6.21
CA PHE A 41 -3.77 -11.62 6.76
C PHE A 41 -3.55 -12.93 6.02
N ASP A 42 -2.32 -13.16 5.56
CA ASP A 42 -1.89 -14.46 5.06
C ASP A 42 -1.15 -15.23 6.17
N PRO A 43 -1.74 -16.34 6.68
CA PRO A 43 -1.11 -17.12 7.73
C PRO A 43 0.13 -17.90 7.27
N ALA A 44 0.27 -18.17 5.96
CA ALA A 44 1.40 -18.93 5.43
C ALA A 44 2.68 -18.07 5.41
N THR A 45 2.56 -16.80 5.01
CA THR A 45 3.69 -15.86 4.95
C THR A 45 3.79 -14.96 6.17
N ARG A 46 2.76 -14.92 7.03
CA ARG A 46 2.62 -14.01 8.17
C ARG A 46 2.69 -12.54 7.77
N ILE A 47 2.06 -12.20 6.64
CA ILE A 47 2.04 -10.87 6.07
C ILE A 47 0.60 -10.34 6.04
N TRP A 48 0.46 -9.10 6.49
CA TRP A 48 -0.72 -8.27 6.28
C TRP A 48 -0.63 -7.62 4.91
N THR A 49 -1.68 -7.69 4.10
CA THR A 49 -1.70 -7.10 2.75
C THR A 49 -2.97 -6.28 2.54
N ALA A 50 -2.79 -5.06 2.01
CA ALA A 50 -3.86 -4.23 1.48
C ALA A 50 -3.56 -3.84 0.03
N PHE A 51 -4.62 -3.62 -0.76
CA PHE A 51 -4.52 -3.16 -2.14
C PHE A 51 -5.22 -1.81 -2.26
N ILE A 52 -4.51 -0.85 -2.83
CA ILE A 52 -4.99 0.52 -3.06
C ILE A 52 -5.02 0.74 -4.56
N GLY A 53 -6.17 1.15 -5.08
CA GLY A 53 -6.36 1.43 -6.50
C GLY A 53 -6.47 2.90 -6.86
N GLU A 54 -6.60 3.76 -5.86
CA GLU A 54 -6.68 5.21 -5.98
C GLU A 54 -6.25 5.81 -4.64
N VAL A 55 -5.61 6.98 -4.64
CA VAL A 55 -5.25 7.69 -3.41
C VAL A 55 -6.37 8.62 -3.00
N ASP A 56 -7.30 8.09 -2.22
CA ASP A 56 -8.35 8.84 -1.54
C ASP A 56 -8.10 8.90 -0.02
N VAL A 57 -9.02 9.54 0.72
CA VAL A 57 -8.94 9.63 2.20
C VAL A 57 -8.85 8.24 2.83
N ARG A 58 -9.58 7.26 2.30
CA ARG A 58 -9.59 5.89 2.82
C ARG A 58 -8.25 5.19 2.58
N ALA A 59 -7.63 5.40 1.42
CA ALA A 59 -6.29 4.89 1.12
C ALA A 59 -5.25 5.46 2.08
N LEU A 60 -5.35 6.76 2.40
CA LEU A 60 -4.48 7.39 3.40
C LEU A 60 -4.69 6.81 4.80
N GLU A 61 -5.93 6.54 5.21
CA GLU A 61 -6.24 5.86 6.48
C GLU A 61 -5.65 4.45 6.55
N VAL A 62 -5.75 3.67 5.45
CA VAL A 62 -5.16 2.33 5.35
C VAL A 62 -3.64 2.39 5.49
N LEU A 63 -2.99 3.31 4.76
CA LEU A 63 -1.55 3.51 4.84
C LEU A 63 -1.13 3.92 6.26
N GLN A 64 -1.85 4.86 6.87
CA GLN A 64 -1.57 5.34 8.21
C GLN A 64 -1.69 4.20 9.23
N GLN A 65 -2.76 3.41 9.20
CA GLN A 65 -2.94 2.28 10.13
C GLN A 65 -1.85 1.22 9.99
N LEU A 66 -1.43 0.90 8.76
CA LEU A 66 -0.33 -0.03 8.51
C LEU A 66 1.00 0.52 9.04
N TYR A 67 1.25 1.82 8.87
CA TYR A 67 2.46 2.47 9.40
C TYR A 67 2.46 2.59 10.92
N ASP A 68 1.34 2.96 11.53
CA ASP A 68 1.20 3.06 12.99
C ASP A 68 1.39 1.68 13.63
N SER A 69 0.82 0.64 13.02
CA SER A 69 1.02 -0.76 13.41
C SER A 69 2.51 -1.13 13.33
N ALA A 70 3.16 -0.85 12.22
CA ALA A 70 4.58 -1.12 12.04
C ALA A 70 5.47 -0.40 13.05
N SER A 71 5.22 0.88 13.29
CA SER A 71 5.93 1.66 14.31
C SER A 71 5.72 1.11 15.71
N ARG A 72 4.51 0.64 16.03
CA ARG A 72 4.15 0.14 17.36
C ARG A 72 4.74 -1.24 17.65
N PHE A 73 4.74 -2.13 16.65
CA PHE A 73 5.16 -3.53 16.82
C PHE A 73 6.56 -3.83 16.25
N GLY A 74 7.26 -2.82 15.73
CA GLY A 74 8.59 -2.96 15.13
C GLY A 74 8.58 -3.81 13.86
N THR A 75 7.49 -3.74 13.08
CA THR A 75 7.35 -4.50 11.83
C THR A 75 7.71 -3.64 10.62
N GLU A 76 7.98 -4.28 9.48
CA GLU A 76 8.37 -3.58 8.26
C GLU A 76 7.14 -3.39 7.35
N VAL A 77 6.97 -2.20 6.78
CA VAL A 77 5.98 -1.92 5.73
C VAL A 77 6.67 -1.80 4.38
N ARG A 78 6.19 -2.54 3.39
CA ARG A 78 6.65 -2.49 2.00
C ARG A 78 5.52 -2.01 1.10
N LEU A 79 5.89 -1.23 0.09
CA LEU A 79 5.00 -0.65 -0.92
C LEU A 79 5.49 -1.09 -2.29
N GLU A 80 4.60 -1.71 -3.06
CA GLU A 80 4.94 -2.25 -4.38
C GLU A 80 3.80 -1.99 -5.37
N ALA A 81 4.15 -1.51 -6.56
CA ALA A 81 3.20 -1.45 -7.68
C ALA A 81 3.01 -2.86 -8.25
N VAL A 82 1.76 -3.29 -8.38
CA VAL A 82 1.39 -4.60 -8.93
C VAL A 82 0.30 -4.45 -9.98
N ALA A 83 0.31 -5.30 -11.01
CA ALA A 83 -0.76 -5.32 -11.99
C ALA A 83 -2.09 -5.74 -11.32
N ALA A 84 -3.17 -5.04 -11.63
CA ALA A 84 -4.49 -5.39 -11.15
C ALA A 84 -4.90 -6.76 -11.74
N PRO A 85 -5.31 -7.73 -10.91
CA PRO A 85 -5.77 -9.01 -11.43
C PRO A 85 -7.07 -8.82 -12.22
N PRO A 86 -7.36 -9.67 -13.22
CA PRO A 86 -8.58 -9.56 -14.03
C PRO A 86 -9.89 -9.62 -13.23
N SER A 87 -9.85 -10.17 -12.01
CA SER A 87 -10.99 -10.26 -11.08
C SER A 87 -11.19 -9.01 -10.23
N TRP A 88 -10.29 -8.02 -10.30
CA TRP A 88 -10.41 -6.78 -9.54
C TRP A 88 -11.54 -5.90 -10.08
N GLN A 89 -12.42 -5.44 -9.19
CA GLN A 89 -13.59 -4.62 -9.52
C GLN A 89 -13.52 -3.20 -8.93
N GLY A 90 -12.43 -2.86 -8.24
CA GLY A 90 -12.23 -1.56 -7.61
C GLY A 90 -11.54 -0.54 -8.52
N PRO A 91 -11.27 0.67 -7.99
CA PRO A 91 -10.44 1.67 -8.66
C PRO A 91 -9.07 1.10 -9.04
N VAL A 92 -8.43 1.67 -10.06
CA VAL A 92 -7.09 1.28 -10.50
C VAL A 92 -6.31 2.52 -10.93
N PHE A 93 -4.99 2.48 -10.78
CA PHE A 93 -4.11 3.46 -11.40
C PHE A 93 -3.98 3.12 -12.89
N HIS A 94 -4.17 4.13 -13.74
CA HIS A 94 -4.13 3.98 -15.20
C HIS A 94 -2.81 4.41 -15.82
N ASP A 95 -1.92 5.01 -15.03
CA ASP A 95 -0.57 5.41 -15.42
C ASP A 95 0.43 4.94 -14.35
N GLU A 96 1.55 4.39 -14.80
CA GLU A 96 2.66 3.99 -13.94
C GLU A 96 3.34 5.23 -13.32
N ASN A 97 3.22 6.40 -13.95
CA ASN A 97 3.69 7.67 -13.41
C ASN A 97 2.96 8.11 -12.14
N ASP A 98 1.66 7.82 -12.00
CA ASP A 98 0.91 8.16 -10.79
C ASP A 98 1.42 7.34 -9.59
N LEU A 99 1.81 6.08 -9.84
CA LEU A 99 2.43 5.19 -8.85
C LEU A 99 3.90 5.57 -8.59
N ALA A 100 4.66 5.92 -9.62
CA ALA A 100 6.04 6.36 -9.48
C ALA A 100 6.13 7.65 -8.66
N ALA A 101 5.21 8.61 -8.87
CA ALA A 101 5.12 9.81 -8.06
C ALA A 101 4.86 9.50 -6.57
N LEU A 102 4.02 8.51 -6.27
CA LEU A 102 3.77 8.05 -4.89
C LEU A 102 4.98 7.37 -4.25
N VAL A 103 5.66 6.50 -4.99
CA VAL A 103 6.86 5.80 -4.51
C VAL A 103 8.02 6.77 -4.31
N VAL A 104 8.21 7.74 -5.22
CA VAL A 104 9.22 8.80 -5.11
C VAL A 104 8.90 9.75 -3.95
N ALA A 105 7.65 10.19 -3.80
CA ALA A 105 7.24 11.00 -2.65
C ALA A 105 7.46 10.26 -1.31
N ARG A 106 7.35 8.92 -1.29
CA ARG A 106 7.66 8.11 -0.11
C ARG A 106 9.17 7.95 0.13
N ALA A 107 9.97 7.81 -0.91
CA ALA A 107 11.43 7.82 -0.79
C ALA A 107 11.94 9.16 -0.21
N ASP A 108 11.27 10.26 -0.55
CA ASP A 108 11.56 11.59 0.01
C ASP A 108 11.04 11.79 1.45
N GLN A 109 10.09 10.98 1.93
CA GLN A 109 9.57 11.06 3.31
C GLN A 109 10.56 10.59 4.40
N GLY A 110 11.80 10.23 4.03
CA GLY A 110 12.93 10.24 4.96
C GLY A 110 13.32 11.65 5.43
N ARG A 111 12.70 12.70 4.89
CA ARG A 111 12.85 14.10 5.31
C ARG A 111 11.70 14.53 6.23
N PRO A 112 11.99 15.21 7.35
CA PRO A 112 10.95 15.77 8.21
C PRO A 112 10.10 16.79 7.43
N LEU A 113 8.78 16.64 7.50
CA LEU A 113 7.81 17.59 6.95
C LEU A 113 8.09 18.99 7.52
N GLY A 114 8.47 19.94 6.65
CA GLY A 114 8.73 21.34 7.03
C GLY A 114 9.97 22.00 6.39
N GLN A 115 10.84 21.25 5.70
CA GLN A 115 11.94 21.88 4.94
C GLN A 115 11.50 22.22 3.51
N LEU A 116 11.05 23.46 3.32
CA LEU A 116 10.92 24.07 2.00
C LEU A 116 12.33 24.24 1.38
N HIS A 117 12.45 23.90 0.10
CA HIS A 117 13.65 24.12 -0.70
C HIS A 117 13.90 25.63 -0.81
N THR A 118 14.99 26.13 -0.25
CA THR A 118 15.60 27.37 -0.72
C THR A 118 16.67 26.99 -1.74
N ALA A 119 16.32 27.03 -3.01
CA ALA A 119 17.24 27.25 -4.11
C ALA A 119 16.55 28.15 -5.13
#